data_AF-A0A522QC28-F1
#
_entry.id   AF-A0A522QC28-F1
#
_cell.length_a   1.000
_cell.length_b   1.000
_cell.length_c   1.000
_cell.angle_alpha   90.00
_cell.angle_beta   90.00
_cell.angle_gamma   90.00
#
_symmetry.space_group_name_H-M   'P 1'
#
loop_
_entity.id
_entity.type
_entity.pdbx_description
1 polymer ?
#
loop_
_entity_poly.entity_id
_entity_poly.type
_entity_poly.pdbx_seq_one_letter_code
_entity_poly.pdbx_strand_id
1 'polypeptide(L)'
;MARIFDYYRVRYEYEPRSFPIAWDDGGHIVESFTPDFYLPDYDLYVEVTVLKQSLVTRKNRKVRLLRTLYPHVSVKLLYNRDIRALFAKYGVAADG
;
A
#
# COMPACT_ATOMS: atom_id res chain seq x y z
N MET A 1 -11.66 5.18 -7.62
CA MET A 1 -10.23 5.36 -7.24
C MET A 1 -9.27 4.93 -8.37
N ALA A 2 -9.71 4.20 -9.41
CA ALA A 2 -8.91 3.76 -10.57
C ALA A 2 -8.29 4.85 -11.45
N ARG A 3 -9.00 5.97 -11.62
CA ARG A 3 -8.66 6.98 -12.63
C ARG A 3 -7.27 7.58 -12.53
N ILE A 4 -6.59 7.52 -11.37
CA ILE A 4 -5.26 8.09 -11.22
C ILE A 4 -4.17 7.15 -11.77
N PHE A 5 -4.28 5.85 -11.56
CA PHE A 5 -3.29 4.89 -12.06
C PHE A 5 -3.43 4.70 -13.58
N ASP A 6 -4.67 4.69 -14.08
CA ASP A 6 -4.96 4.64 -15.51
C ASP A 6 -4.36 5.86 -16.25
N TYR A 7 -4.42 7.04 -15.63
CA TYR A 7 -3.84 8.28 -16.17
C TYR A 7 -2.32 8.21 -16.33
N TYR A 8 -1.64 7.52 -15.41
CA TYR A 8 -0.20 7.32 -15.45
C TYR A 8 0.21 6.04 -16.23
N ARG A 9 -0.73 5.29 -16.82
CA ARG A 9 -0.45 4.03 -17.57
C ARG A 9 0.41 3.02 -16.78
N VAL A 10 0.34 3.04 -15.46
CA VAL A 10 1.06 2.07 -14.63
C VAL A 10 0.23 0.82 -14.49
N ARG A 11 0.84 -0.37 -14.59
CA ARG A 11 0.14 -1.61 -14.26
C ARG A 11 -0.11 -1.66 -12.76
N TYR A 12 -1.31 -2.03 -12.36
CA TYR A 12 -1.65 -2.19 -10.95
C TYR A 12 -2.67 -3.30 -10.74
N GLU A 13 -2.65 -3.85 -9.54
CA GLU A 13 -3.62 -4.83 -9.05
C GLU A 13 -4.32 -4.26 -7.81
N TYR A 14 -5.65 -4.45 -7.72
CA TYR A 14 -6.46 -4.07 -6.57
C TYR A 14 -6.46 -5.15 -5.51
N GLU A 15 -6.32 -4.74 -4.24
CA GLU A 15 -6.35 -5.65 -3.07
C GLU A 15 -5.63 -6.98 -3.33
N PRO A 16 -4.39 -6.92 -3.83
CA PRO A 16 -3.70 -8.03 -4.50
C PRO A 16 -3.48 -9.22 -3.56
N ARG A 17 -3.31 -8.93 -2.27
CA ARG A 17 -2.96 -9.91 -1.26
C ARG A 17 -3.21 -9.39 0.14
N SER A 18 -3.72 -10.26 1.02
CA SER A 18 -3.79 -10.03 2.46
C SER A 18 -2.60 -10.68 3.17
N PHE A 19 -1.97 -9.94 4.08
CA PHE A 19 -0.85 -10.40 4.89
C PHE A 19 -1.30 -10.53 6.35
N PRO A 20 -1.25 -11.73 6.93
CA PRO A 20 -1.43 -11.91 8.36
C PRO A 20 -0.33 -11.20 9.13
N ILE A 21 -0.68 -10.38 10.12
CA ILE A 21 0.27 -9.58 10.93
C ILE A 21 0.12 -9.78 12.44
N ALA A 22 -0.89 -10.51 12.88
CA ALA A 22 -1.04 -10.95 14.27
C ALA A 22 -1.84 -12.25 14.34
N TRP A 23 -1.51 -13.07 15.33
CA TRP A 23 -2.15 -14.35 15.62
C TRP A 23 -2.50 -14.46 17.10
N ASP A 24 -3.51 -15.26 17.46
CA ASP A 24 -3.78 -15.65 18.84
C ASP A 24 -2.88 -16.82 19.29
N ASP A 25 -3.00 -17.23 20.55
CA ASP A 25 -2.24 -18.35 21.13
C ASP A 25 -2.54 -19.70 20.45
N GLY A 26 -3.68 -19.81 19.75
CA GLY A 26 -4.05 -20.96 18.95
C GLY A 26 -3.51 -20.94 17.52
N GLY A 27 -2.79 -19.87 17.14
CA GLY A 27 -2.26 -19.70 15.79
C GLY A 27 -3.29 -19.21 14.77
N HIS A 28 -4.48 -18.77 15.19
CA HIS A 28 -5.48 -18.18 14.30
C HIS A 28 -5.15 -16.72 14.01
N ILE A 29 -5.36 -16.31 12.76
CA ILE A 29 -5.11 -14.93 12.32
C ILE A 29 -6.14 -13.99 12.97
N VAL A 30 -5.66 -13.06 13.80
CA VAL A 30 -6.51 -12.05 14.45
C VAL A 30 -6.39 -10.67 13.83
N GLU A 31 -5.30 -10.39 13.10
CA GLU A 31 -5.15 -9.14 12.37
C GLU A 31 -4.42 -9.38 11.05
N SER A 32 -4.93 -8.77 9.98
CA SER A 32 -4.31 -8.74 8.67
C SER A 32 -4.12 -7.30 8.17
N PHE A 33 -3.18 -7.17 7.24
CA PHE A 33 -2.94 -5.98 6.44
C PHE A 33 -3.12 -6.32 4.96
N THR A 34 -4.02 -5.61 4.30
CA THR A 34 -4.31 -5.77 2.88
C THR A 34 -4.03 -4.43 2.24
N PRO A 35 -2.97 -4.31 1.44
CA PRO A 35 -2.67 -3.08 0.72
C PRO A 35 -3.76 -2.80 -0.31
N ASP A 36 -4.14 -1.53 -0.47
CA ASP A 36 -5.09 -1.12 -1.49
C ASP A 36 -4.65 -1.51 -2.93
N PHE A 37 -3.34 -1.41 -3.22
CA PHE A 37 -2.78 -1.66 -4.56
C PHE A 37 -1.44 -2.41 -4.53
N TYR A 38 -1.13 -3.09 -5.63
CA TYR A 38 0.23 -3.53 -5.98
C TYR A 38 0.63 -3.02 -7.36
N LEU A 39 1.87 -2.55 -7.46
CA LEU A 39 2.50 -2.10 -8.70
C LEU A 39 3.55 -3.13 -9.13
N PRO A 40 3.21 -4.09 -9.99
CA PRO A 40 4.10 -5.20 -10.37
C PRO A 40 5.41 -4.74 -11.01
N ASP A 41 5.38 -3.65 -11.78
CA ASP A 41 6.58 -3.09 -12.43
C ASP A 41 7.63 -2.58 -11.44
N TYR A 42 7.22 -2.32 -10.20
CA TYR A 42 8.07 -1.76 -9.14
C TYR A 42 8.17 -2.67 -7.91
N ASP A 43 7.56 -3.87 -7.97
CA ASP A 43 7.36 -4.76 -6.83
C ASP A 43 6.94 -4.03 -5.55
N LEU A 44 5.92 -3.17 -5.67
CA LEU A 44 5.55 -2.21 -4.63
C LEU A 44 4.08 -2.31 -4.26
N TYR A 45 3.80 -2.58 -2.99
CA TYR A 45 2.47 -2.44 -2.41
C TYR A 45 2.22 -0.99 -1.95
N VAL A 46 1.06 -0.46 -2.29
CA VAL A 46 0.65 0.91 -1.96
C VAL A 46 -0.65 0.88 -1.17
N GLU A 47 -0.63 1.56 -0.04
CA GLU A 47 -1.80 1.82 0.79
C GLU A 47 -2.14 3.30 0.70
N VAL A 48 -3.31 3.61 0.13
CA VAL A 48 -3.79 4.98 0.01
C VAL A 48 -4.50 5.37 1.29
N THR A 49 -4.23 6.58 1.78
CA THR A 49 -4.94 7.14 2.93
C THR A 49 -5.38 8.56 2.65
N VAL A 50 -6.64 8.85 2.99
CA VAL A 50 -7.20 10.21 3.01
C VAL A 50 -7.39 10.70 4.46
N LEU A 51 -6.98 9.90 5.45
CA LEU A 51 -7.61 9.89 6.76
C LEU A 51 -6.96 10.84 7.79
N LYS A 52 -7.80 11.27 8.74
CA LYS A 52 -7.47 12.04 9.94
C LYS A 52 -6.37 11.34 10.76
N GLN A 53 -5.57 12.14 11.46
CA GLN A 53 -4.32 11.74 12.14
C GLN A 53 -4.45 10.52 13.07
N SER A 54 -5.61 10.31 13.71
CA SER A 54 -5.87 9.15 14.59
C SER A 54 -5.86 7.80 13.85
N LEU A 55 -6.30 7.76 12.59
CA LEU A 55 -6.34 6.53 11.77
C LEU A 55 -4.97 6.21 11.16
N VAL A 56 -4.13 7.23 10.98
CA VAL A 56 -2.73 7.08 10.55
C VAL A 56 -1.92 6.29 11.56
N THR A 57 -2.16 6.46 12.87
CA THR A 57 -1.45 5.70 13.92
C THR A 57 -1.67 4.20 13.77
N ARG A 58 -2.92 3.77 13.57
CA ARG A 58 -3.25 2.34 13.40
C ARG A 58 -2.66 1.78 12.10
N LYS A 59 -2.79 2.50 10.96
CA LYS A 59 -2.18 2.07 9.69
C LYS A 59 -0.66 1.97 9.82
N ASN A 60 0.01 2.93 10.46
CA ASN A 60 1.46 2.89 10.68
C ASN A 60 1.88 1.70 11.55
N ARG A 61 1.12 1.36 12.61
CA ARG A 61 1.39 0.16 13.42
C ARG A 61 1.35 -1.10 12.54
N LYS A 62 0.32 -1.26 11.71
CA LYS A 62 0.19 -2.41 10.81
C LYS A 62 1.33 -2.48 9.79
N VAL A 63 1.70 -1.37 9.18
CA VAL A 63 2.82 -1.30 8.22
C VAL A 63 4.15 -1.66 8.89
N ARG A 64 4.38 -1.20 10.13
CA ARG A 64 5.57 -1.58 10.89
C ARG A 64 5.61 -3.09 11.15
N LEU A 65 4.50 -3.68 11.59
CA LEU A 65 4.40 -5.13 11.78
C LEU A 65 4.62 -5.90 10.48
N LEU A 66 4.03 -5.44 9.37
CA LEU A 66 4.24 -6.03 8.05
C LEU A 66 5.73 -6.05 7.69
N ARG A 67 6.43 -4.92 7.85
CA ARG A 67 7.86 -4.82 7.53
C ARG A 67 8.73 -5.72 8.43
N THR A 68 8.33 -5.93 9.68
CA THR A 68 9.02 -6.84 10.59
C THR A 68 8.82 -8.30 10.17
N LEU A 69 7.59 -8.70 9.85
CA LEU A 69 7.25 -10.08 9.51
C LEU A 69 7.60 -10.46 8.07
N TYR A 70 7.53 -9.50 7.16
CA TYR A 70 7.77 -9.67 5.72
C TYR A 70 8.77 -8.60 5.24
N PRO A 71 10.06 -8.72 5.59
CA PRO A 71 11.07 -7.72 5.23
C PRO A 71 11.31 -7.60 3.72
N HIS A 72 10.91 -8.62 2.95
CA HIS A 72 10.96 -8.62 1.48
C HIS A 72 9.78 -7.88 0.83
N VAL A 73 8.74 -7.54 1.60
CA VAL A 73 7.56 -6.85 1.08
C VAL A 73 7.78 -5.33 1.12
N SER A 74 7.93 -4.74 -0.06
CA SER A 74 7.99 -3.28 -0.21
C SER A 74 6.59 -2.69 -0.09
N VAL A 75 6.33 -1.93 0.98
CA VAL A 75 5.04 -1.25 1.20
C VAL A 75 5.22 0.25 1.46
N LYS A 76 4.35 1.08 0.86
CA LYS A 76 4.27 2.53 1.11
C LYS A 76 2.86 2.97 1.47
N LEU A 77 2.76 3.76 2.55
CA LEU A 77 1.56 4.52 2.90
C LEU A 77 1.62 5.87 2.20
N LEU A 78 0.63 6.18 1.37
CA LEU A 78 0.59 7.43 0.59
C LEU A 78 -0.69 8.21 0.84
N TYR A 79 -0.57 9.52 0.97
CA TYR A 79 -1.75 10.37 0.86
C TYR A 79 -2.19 10.45 -0.59
N ASN A 80 -3.49 10.61 -0.84
CA ASN A 80 -4.03 10.73 -2.20
C ASN A 80 -3.29 11.83 -3.01
N ARG A 81 -2.95 12.97 -2.39
CA ARG A 81 -2.16 14.05 -3.00
C ARG A 81 -0.73 13.63 -3.40
N ASP A 82 -0.14 12.69 -2.68
CA ASP A 82 1.26 12.28 -2.85
C ASP A 82 1.41 11.23 -3.96
N ILE A 83 0.30 10.63 -4.41
CA ILE A 83 0.29 9.65 -5.51
C ILE A 83 0.87 10.25 -6.79
N ARG A 84 0.56 11.52 -7.10
CA ARG A 84 1.10 12.21 -8.27
C ARG A 84 2.62 12.34 -8.21
N ALA A 85 3.16 12.70 -7.03
CA ALA A 85 4.59 12.83 -6.82
C ALA A 85 5.31 11.47 -6.86
N LEU A 86 4.63 10.41 -6.41
CA LEU A 86 5.13 9.05 -6.54
C LEU A 86 5.36 8.68 -8.01
N PHE A 87 4.34 8.87 -8.86
CA PHE A 87 4.44 8.53 -10.27
C PHE A 87 5.49 9.37 -11.01
N ALA A 88 5.59 10.66 -10.69
CA ALA A 88 6.67 11.50 -11.20
C ALA A 88 8.06 10.96 -10.82
N LYS A 89 8.25 10.50 -9.57
CA LYS A 89 9.53 9.92 -9.11
C LYS A 89 9.89 8.63 -9.84
N TYR A 90 8.90 7.84 -10.24
CA TYR A 90 9.11 6.57 -10.94
C TYR A 90 9.24 6.71 -12.46
N GLY A 91 9.42 7.95 -12.96
CA GLY A 91 9.60 8.23 -14.39
C GLY A 91 8.32 8.13 -15.20
N VAL A 92 7.17 8.10 -14.53
CA VAL A 92 5.88 7.96 -15.18
C VAL A 92 5.36 9.34 -15.53
N ALA A 93 5.56 9.75 -16.78
CA ALA A 93 5.00 10.98 -17.29
C ALA A 93 3.48 10.85 -17.41
N ALA A 94 2.76 11.81 -16.85
CA ALA A 94 1.39 12.05 -17.21
C ALA A 94 1.39 12.56 -18.66
N ASP A 95 0.84 11.78 -19.60
CA ASP A 95 0.55 12.32 -20.92
C ASP A 95 -0.54 13.40 -20.77
N GLY A 96 -0.33 14.53 -21.45
CA GLY A 96 -1.18 15.73 -21.43
C GLY A 96 -2.59 15.48 -21.90
#